data_AF-A0A395IQQ9-F1
#
_entry.id   AF-A0A395IQQ9-F1
#
_cell.length_a   1.000
_cell.length_b   1.000
_cell.length_c   1.000
_cell.angle_alpha   90.00
_cell.angle_beta   90.00
_cell.angle_gamma   90.00
#
_symmetry.space_group_name_H-M   'P 1'
#
loop_
_entity.id
_entity.type
_entity.pdbx_description
1 polymer ?
#
loop_
_entity_poly.entity_id
_entity_poly.type
_entity_poly.pdbx_seq_one_letter_code
_entity_poly.pdbx_strand_id
1 'polypeptide(L)'
;MALPPMTPNQKIVKVARDLDKLDAPLTQVGIQFFQVGKVASAKQALEDLDDALENRYHIRDMVDTVTWNGRDTQAGLSGDGIVKAVLGAIVKRLDRKPASGEHQRN
;
A
#
# COMPACT_ATOMS: atom_id res chain seq x y z
N MET A 1 6.12 -33.66 7.07
CA MET A 1 5.18 -32.93 6.20
C MET A 1 5.52 -31.45 6.32
N ALA A 2 6.02 -30.80 5.26
CA ALA A 2 6.33 -29.37 5.31
C ALA A 2 5.02 -28.58 5.38
N LEU A 3 4.95 -27.57 6.26
CA LEU A 3 3.82 -26.65 6.26
C LEU A 3 3.76 -25.94 4.90
N PRO A 4 2.56 -25.75 4.33
CA PRO A 4 2.44 -24.99 3.10
C PRO A 4 3.04 -23.58 3.29
N PRO A 5 3.72 -23.04 2.27
CA PRO A 5 4.34 -21.73 2.37
C PRO A 5 3.29 -20.67 2.72
N MET A 6 3.57 -19.88 3.76
CA MET A 6 2.66 -18.82 4.20
C MET A 6 2.36 -17.85 3.07
N THR A 7 1.09 -17.47 2.94
CA THR A 7 0.65 -16.42 2.00
C THR A 7 1.20 -15.05 2.41
N PRO A 8 1.26 -14.07 1.50
CA PRO A 8 1.70 -12.71 1.83
C PRO A 8 0.95 -12.12 3.04
N ASN A 9 -0.38 -12.25 3.08
CA ASN A 9 -1.24 -11.81 4.17
C ASN A 9 -0.79 -12.39 5.53
N GLN A 10 -0.53 -13.70 5.59
CA GLN A 10 -0.10 -14.36 6.81
C GLN A 10 1.26 -13.85 7.30
N LYS A 11 2.18 -13.58 6.38
CA LYS A 11 3.50 -13.02 6.72
C LYS A 11 3.39 -11.59 7.24
N ILE A 12 2.57 -10.76 6.60
CA ILE A 12 2.35 -9.37 7.03
C ILE A 12 1.73 -9.34 8.43
N VAL A 13 0.68 -10.11 8.68
CA VAL A 13 0.03 -10.21 10.01
C VAL A 13 1.03 -10.65 11.08
N LYS A 14 1.90 -11.62 10.76
CA LYS A 14 2.95 -12.06 11.69
C LYS A 14 3.89 -10.91 12.04
N VAL A 15 4.41 -10.20 11.04
CA VAL A 15 5.36 -9.09 11.24
C VAL A 15 4.70 -7.95 12.02
N ALA A 16 3.46 -7.59 11.69
CA ALA A 16 2.70 -6.55 12.40
C ALA A 16 2.58 -6.87 13.90
N ARG A 17 2.20 -8.09 14.24
CA ARG A 17 2.10 -8.56 15.64
C ARG A 17 3.45 -8.58 16.35
N ASP A 18 4.52 -8.92 15.64
CA ASP A 18 5.86 -8.93 16.23
C ASP A 18 6.37 -7.51 16.49
N LEU A 19 6.04 -6.54 15.62
CA LEU A 19 6.31 -5.12 15.86
C LEU A 19 5.53 -4.58 17.07
N ASP A 20 4.26 -4.97 17.24
CA ASP A 20 3.44 -4.55 18.38
C ASP A 20 3.98 -5.11 19.71
N LYS A 21 4.45 -6.37 19.72
CA LYS A 21 5.11 -6.96 20.90
C LYS A 21 6.41 -6.26 21.29
N LEU A 22 7.09 -5.65 20.32
CA LEU A 22 8.32 -4.89 20.54
C LEU A 22 8.05 -3.43 20.91
N ASP A 23 6.78 -3.03 21.04
CA ASP A 23 6.35 -1.63 21.24
C ASP A 23 6.94 -0.70 20.17
N ALA A 24 7.07 -1.20 18.93
CA ALA A 24 7.69 -0.47 17.85
C ALA A 24 6.78 0.70 17.40
N PRO A 25 7.33 1.91 17.20
CA PRO A 25 6.57 3.08 16.74
C PRO A 25 5.72 2.78 15.51
N LEU A 26 4.46 3.25 15.49
CA LEU A 26 3.45 2.87 14.49
C LEU A 26 3.91 3.06 13.03
N THR A 27 4.70 4.09 12.75
CA THR A 27 5.13 4.46 11.39
C THR A 27 6.55 4.04 11.04
N GLN A 28 7.23 3.23 11.87
CA GLN A 28 8.63 2.85 11.64
C GLN A 28 8.80 1.94 10.41
N VAL A 29 7.81 1.10 10.11
CA VAL A 29 7.81 0.15 9.00
C VAL A 29 6.47 0.24 8.28
N GLY A 30 6.52 0.36 6.95
CA GLY A 30 5.36 0.31 6.07
C GLY A 30 5.66 -0.54 4.83
N ILE A 31 4.62 -1.06 4.20
CA ILE A 31 4.65 -1.87 2.98
C ILE A 31 3.81 -1.17 1.93
N GLN A 32 4.42 -0.78 0.81
CA GLN A 32 3.66 -0.25 -0.32
C GLN A 32 3.55 -1.28 -1.44
N PHE A 33 2.33 -1.55 -1.88
CA PHE A 33 2.11 -2.16 -3.19
C PHE A 33 1.84 -1.11 -4.25
N PHE A 34 2.59 -1.18 -5.34
CA PHE A 34 2.42 -0.32 -6.50
C PHE A 34 2.02 -1.15 -7.71
N GLN A 35 0.76 -1.03 -8.14
CA GLN A 35 0.27 -1.68 -9.35
C GLN A 35 0.57 -0.81 -10.57
N VAL A 36 1.23 -1.42 -11.55
CA VAL A 36 1.40 -0.88 -12.90
C VAL A 36 0.45 -1.61 -13.85
N GLY A 37 -0.41 -0.85 -14.53
CA GLY A 37 -1.37 -1.37 -15.52
C GLY A 37 -2.81 -1.47 -14.99
N LYS A 38 -3.66 -2.16 -15.75
CA LYS A 38 -5.14 -2.07 -15.63
C LYS A 38 -5.86 -3.39 -15.35
N VAL A 39 -5.14 -4.39 -14.83
CA VAL A 39 -5.74 -5.69 -14.51
C VAL A 39 -6.65 -5.52 -13.29
N ALA A 40 -7.96 -5.69 -13.48
CA ALA A 40 -8.95 -5.46 -12.43
C ALA A 40 -8.81 -6.43 -11.25
N SER A 41 -8.46 -7.69 -11.51
CA SER A 41 -8.23 -8.68 -10.46
C SER A 41 -7.00 -8.36 -9.60
N ALA A 42 -5.96 -7.76 -10.19
CA ALA A 42 -4.79 -7.30 -9.44
C ALA A 42 -5.18 -6.14 -8.50
N LYS A 43 -6.00 -5.22 -9.01
CA LYS A 43 -6.49 -4.08 -8.23
C LYS A 43 -7.30 -4.56 -7.03
N GLN A 44 -8.27 -5.45 -7.26
CA GLN A 44 -9.10 -6.00 -6.19
C GLN A 44 -8.25 -6.74 -5.15
N ALA A 45 -7.27 -7.55 -5.59
CA ALA A 45 -6.39 -8.28 -4.68
C ALA A 45 -5.53 -7.36 -3.81
N LEU A 46 -5.17 -6.17 -4.32
CA LEU A 46 -4.46 -5.15 -3.56
C LEU A 46 -5.39 -4.41 -2.59
N GLU A 47 -6.57 -3.98 -3.03
CA GLU A 47 -7.58 -3.34 -2.16
C GLU A 47 -7.98 -4.28 -1.00
N ASP A 48 -8.14 -5.58 -1.27
CA ASP A 48 -8.37 -6.60 -0.25
C ASP A 48 -7.17 -6.78 0.71
N LEU A 49 -5.96 -6.42 0.29
CA LEU A 49 -4.76 -6.50 1.11
C LEU A 49 -4.58 -5.26 2.00
N ASP A 50 -5.06 -4.11 1.53
CA ASP A 50 -4.98 -2.81 2.22
C ASP A 50 -5.96 -2.76 3.40
N ASP A 51 -7.26 -2.69 3.09
CA ASP A 51 -8.31 -2.46 4.08
C ASP A 51 -8.66 -3.72 4.87
N ALA A 52 -8.55 -4.91 4.26
CA ALA A 52 -9.02 -6.12 4.92
C ALA A 52 -8.03 -6.65 5.97
N LEU A 53 -6.74 -6.31 5.91
CA LEU A 53 -5.77 -6.83 6.87
C LEU A 53 -5.95 -6.21 8.26
N GLU A 54 -6.03 -4.88 8.34
CA GLU A 54 -6.29 -4.16 9.59
C GLU A 54 -7.64 -4.60 10.17
N ASN A 55 -8.71 -4.52 9.38
CA ASN A 55 -10.06 -4.81 9.84
C ASN A 55 -10.28 -6.27 10.26
N ARG A 56 -9.69 -7.23 9.54
CA ARG A 56 -9.88 -8.67 9.80
C ARG A 56 -9.00 -9.21 10.91
N TYR A 57 -7.77 -8.70 11.03
CA TYR A 57 -6.78 -9.26 11.96
C TYR A 57 -6.49 -8.36 13.16
N HIS A 58 -7.07 -7.16 13.20
CA HIS A 58 -6.88 -6.14 14.24
C HIS A 58 -5.40 -5.86 14.50
N ILE A 59 -4.67 -5.59 13.42
CA ILE A 59 -3.25 -5.26 13.44
C ILE A 59 -3.06 -3.77 13.10
N ARG A 60 -1.90 -3.22 13.46
CA ARG A 60 -1.48 -1.87 13.03
C ARG A 60 -1.62 -1.68 11.52
N ASP A 61 -2.05 -0.48 11.13
CA ASP A 61 -2.03 -0.02 9.74
C ASP A 61 -0.58 0.21 9.29
N MET A 62 -0.13 -0.60 8.32
CA MET A 62 1.24 -0.58 7.78
C MET A 62 1.32 -1.05 6.32
N VAL A 63 0.18 -1.23 5.65
CA VAL A 63 0.11 -1.60 4.23
C VAL A 63 -0.62 -0.45 3.53
N ASP A 64 -0.17 -0.09 2.34
CA ASP A 64 -0.81 0.91 1.51
C ASP A 64 -0.73 0.49 0.04
N THR A 65 -1.72 0.85 -0.76
CA THR A 65 -1.82 0.45 -2.17
C THR A 65 -2.01 1.65 -3.10
N VAL A 66 -1.19 1.69 -4.16
CA VAL A 66 -1.28 2.72 -5.20
C VAL A 66 -1.37 2.03 -6.55
N THR A 67 -2.33 2.46 -7.37
CA THR A 67 -2.50 1.95 -8.74
C THR A 67 -2.21 3.04 -9.76
N TRP A 68 -1.38 2.73 -10.75
CA TRP A 68 -1.18 3.54 -11.94
C TRP A 68 -1.58 2.75 -13.19
N ASN A 69 -2.58 3.23 -13.92
CA ASN A 69 -3.16 2.54 -15.08
C ASN A 69 -2.74 3.13 -16.44
N GLY A 70 -1.85 4.12 -16.44
CA GLY A 70 -1.35 4.80 -17.64
C GLY A 70 -2.37 5.65 -18.41
N ARG A 71 -3.58 5.86 -17.89
CA ARG A 71 -4.62 6.67 -18.54
C ARG A 71 -4.63 8.13 -18.08
N ASP A 72 -4.07 8.43 -16.91
CA ASP A 72 -4.24 9.76 -16.29
C ASP A 72 -3.31 10.84 -16.84
N THR A 73 -2.29 10.53 -17.64
CA THR A 73 -1.56 11.57 -18.37
C THR A 73 -0.96 11.02 -19.68
N GLN A 74 -0.88 11.87 -20.70
CA GLN A 74 0.00 11.63 -21.86
C GLN A 74 1.49 11.61 -21.46
N ALA A 75 1.82 11.95 -20.20
CA ALA A 75 3.18 12.16 -19.69
C ALA A 75 3.75 10.98 -18.87
N GLY A 76 3.02 9.86 -18.74
CA GLY A 76 3.49 8.71 -17.97
C GLY A 76 3.28 8.85 -16.45
N LEU A 77 4.02 8.06 -15.65
CA LEU A 77 4.01 8.17 -14.19
C LEU A 77 4.76 9.45 -13.78
N SER A 78 4.05 10.42 -13.19
CA SER A 78 4.65 11.69 -12.77
C SER A 78 5.54 11.51 -11.53
N GLY A 79 6.44 12.47 -11.30
CA GLY A 79 7.26 12.51 -10.08
C GLY A 79 6.41 12.48 -8.80
N ASP A 80 5.28 13.18 -8.78
CA ASP A 80 4.33 13.14 -7.66
C ASP A 80 3.70 11.75 -7.46
N GLY A 81 3.38 11.06 -8.56
CA GLY A 81 2.90 9.68 -8.52
C GLY A 81 3.94 8.71 -7.95
N ILE A 82 5.22 8.90 -8.28
CA ILE A 82 6.34 8.14 -7.69
C ILE A 82 6.50 8.47 -6.21
N VAL A 83 6.48 9.74 -5.82
CA VAL A 83 6.60 10.17 -4.42
C VAL A 83 5.46 9.59 -3.58
N LYS A 84 4.23 9.60 -4.10
CA LYS A 84 3.10 8.94 -3.44
C LYS A 84 3.32 7.42 -3.34
N ALA A 85 3.72 6.77 -4.41
CA ALA A 85 3.99 5.33 -4.41
C ALA A 85 5.17 4.91 -3.52
N VAL A 86 6.14 5.80 -3.24
CA VAL A 86 7.31 5.45 -2.43
C VAL A 86 7.11 5.83 -0.96
N LEU A 87 6.35 6.89 -0.67
CA LEU A 87 6.23 7.46 0.66
C LEU A 87 4.83 7.36 1.28
N GLY A 88 3.81 6.88 0.56
CA GLY A 88 2.43 6.75 1.06
C GLY A 88 2.36 5.95 2.35
N ALA A 89 3.00 4.77 2.35
CA ALA A 89 3.05 3.86 3.51
C ALA A 89 3.85 4.38 4.73
N ILE A 90 4.70 5.40 4.59
CA ILE A 90 5.57 5.90 5.67
C ILE A 90 5.12 7.28 6.15
N VAL A 91 4.69 8.13 5.23
CA VAL A 91 4.28 9.51 5.50
C VAL A 91 2.80 9.64 5.16
N LYS A 92 1.92 9.28 6.11
CA LYS A 92 0.45 9.34 5.93
C LYS A 92 -0.09 10.69 5.47
N ARG A 93 0.66 11.78 5.67
CA ARG A 93 0.32 13.12 5.17
C ARG A 93 0.43 13.22 3.63
N LEU A 94 1.30 12.44 3.00
CA LEU A 94 1.49 12.41 1.54
C LEU A 94 0.43 11.56 0.83
N ASP A 95 -0.17 10.59 1.52
CA ASP A 95 -1.22 9.75 0.95
C ASP A 95 -2.52 10.54 0.64
N ARG A 96 -2.80 11.65 1.34
CA ARG A 96 -3.99 12.48 1.08
C ARG A 96 -4.04 13.18 -0.29
N LYS A 97 -3.02 13.02 -1.14
CA LYS A 97 -2.97 13.61 -2.49
C LYS A 97 -3.32 12.58 -3.57
N PRO A 98 -4.05 12.97 -4.64
CA PRO A 98 -4.25 12.09 -5.79
C PRO A 98 -2.92 11.74 -6.45
N ALA A 99 -2.75 10.48 -6.86
CA ALA A 99 -1.55 10.01 -7.59
C ALA A 99 -1.52 10.55 -9.03
N SER A 100 -2.70 10.93 -9.55
CA SER A 100 -2.89 11.71 -10.75
C SER A 100 -2.31 13.10 -10.50
N GLY A 101 -1.32 13.52 -11.27
CA GLY A 101 -0.64 14.82 -11.13
C GLY A 101 -1.53 16.03 -11.48
N GLU A 102 -2.79 16.03 -11.09
CA GLU A 102 -3.70 17.15 -11.22
C GLU A 102 -3.27 18.25 -10.25
N HIS A 103 -2.43 19.17 -10.76
CA HIS A 103 -2.46 20.53 -10.25
C HIS A 103 -3.89 21.05 -10.45
N GLN A 104 -4.55 21.38 -9.34
CA GLN A 104 -5.79 22.14 -9.35
C GLN A 104 -5.51 23.43 -10.13
N ARG A 105 -5.98 23.49 -11.38
CA ARG A 105 -5.97 24.71 -12.17
C ARG A 105 -7.08 25.58 -11.57
N ASN A 106 -6.67 26.73 -11.03
CA ASN A 106 -7.56 27.80 -10.59
C ASN A 106 -8.58 28.16 -11.68
#